data_AF-A0A817RG54-F1
#
_entry.id   AF-A0A817RG54-F1
#
_cell.length_a   1.000
_cell.length_b   1.000
_cell.length_c   1.000
_cell.angle_alpha   90.00
_cell.angle_beta   90.00
_cell.angle_gamma   90.00
#
_symmetry.space_group_name_H-M   'P 1'
#
loop_
_entity.id
_entity.type
_entity.pdbx_description
1 polymer ?
#
loop_
_entity_poly.entity_id
_entity_poly.type
_entity_poly.pdbx_seq_one_letter_code
_entity_poly.pdbx_strand_id
1 'polypeptide(L)'
;MLSSISKLSNFVRLERLALDNIEPKHLEQVFGELISLPMLSSLIIISIRNVNNISIIYRQIICLPALKYCQLLLGKSSRADSLPVATNEYSSMEHLIINHCIFIDQLVNLLSYVPQFRRLSVHLLRHRWNQ
;
A
#
# COMPACT_ATOMS: atom_id res chain seq x y z
N MET A 1 11.31 -23.26 -6.21
CA MET A 1 11.55 -22.32 -7.33
C MET A 1 11.74 -20.90 -6.77
N LEU A 2 12.92 -20.60 -6.20
CA LEU A 2 13.23 -19.33 -5.52
C LEU A 2 14.39 -18.56 -6.20
N SER A 3 14.53 -18.65 -7.52
CA SER A 3 15.70 -18.07 -8.23
C SER A 3 15.37 -16.87 -9.13
N SER A 4 14.13 -16.40 -9.19
CA SER A 4 13.76 -15.38 -10.18
C SER A 4 13.61 -13.96 -9.63
N ILE A 5 13.65 -13.79 -8.30
CA ILE A 5 13.14 -12.56 -7.69
C ILE A 5 14.25 -11.58 -7.28
N SER A 6 15.54 -11.96 -7.29
CA SER A 6 16.69 -11.04 -7.15
C SER A 6 16.94 -10.02 -8.29
N LYS A 7 15.89 -9.55 -8.99
CA LYS A 7 16.00 -8.71 -10.19
C LYS A 7 15.56 -7.27 -9.99
N LEU A 8 14.65 -6.96 -9.05
CA LEU A 8 14.16 -5.58 -8.92
C LEU A 8 15.24 -4.63 -8.40
N SER A 9 16.09 -5.07 -7.47
CA SER A 9 17.19 -4.26 -6.92
C SER A 9 18.16 -3.72 -7.97
N ASN A 10 18.24 -4.32 -9.16
CA ASN A 10 19.07 -3.83 -10.27
C ASN A 10 18.52 -2.53 -10.90
N PHE A 11 17.24 -2.20 -10.69
CA PHE A 11 16.60 -1.03 -11.24
C PHE A 11 16.70 0.17 -10.29
N VAL A 12 17.93 0.52 -9.89
CA VAL A 12 18.21 1.59 -8.90
C VAL A 12 17.66 2.98 -9.30
N ARG A 13 17.36 3.19 -10.59
CA ARG A 13 16.77 4.43 -11.13
C ARG A 13 15.26 4.32 -11.37
N LEU A 14 14.61 3.23 -10.99
CA LEU A 14 13.18 3.06 -11.19
C LEU A 14 12.41 4.00 -10.27
N GLU A 15 11.76 5.00 -10.86
CA GLU A 15 10.96 5.97 -10.11
C GLU A 15 9.50 5.59 -10.00
N ARG A 16 8.98 4.86 -10.99
CA ARG A 16 7.57 4.51 -11.09
C ARG A 16 7.40 3.04 -11.38
N LEU A 17 6.54 2.39 -10.60
CA LEU A 17 6.17 1.00 -10.83
C LEU A 17 4.65 0.87 -10.84
N ALA A 18 4.14 0.24 -11.89
CA ALA A 18 2.75 -0.17 -11.97
C ALA A 18 2.69 -1.70 -12.04
N LEU A 19 1.94 -2.29 -11.10
CA LEU A 19 1.69 -3.72 -11.02
C LEU A 19 0.21 -3.94 -11.32
N ASP A 20 -0.07 -4.41 -12.52
CA ASP A 20 -1.43 -4.70 -12.96
C ASP A 20 -1.74 -6.20 -12.87
N ASN A 21 -2.95 -6.51 -12.43
CA ASN A 21 -3.49 -7.85 -12.23
C ASN A 21 -2.56 -8.78 -11.41
N ILE A 22 -1.85 -8.23 -10.43
CA ILE A 22 -0.97 -9.02 -9.56
C ILE A 22 -1.78 -9.90 -8.61
N GLU A 23 -1.41 -11.18 -8.48
CA GLU A 23 -2.07 -12.04 -7.52
C GLU A 23 -1.67 -11.65 -6.08
N PRO A 24 -2.62 -11.53 -5.14
CA PRO A 24 -2.37 -11.11 -3.76
C PRO A 24 -1.24 -11.88 -3.05
N LYS A 25 -1.10 -13.18 -3.33
CA LYS A 25 -0.07 -14.05 -2.75
C LYS A 25 1.37 -13.62 -3.09
N HIS A 26 1.55 -12.81 -4.12
CA HIS A 26 2.85 -12.30 -4.55
C HIS A 26 3.15 -10.90 -4.02
N LEU A 27 2.16 -10.19 -3.47
CA LEU A 27 2.32 -8.80 -3.04
C LEU A 27 3.36 -8.68 -1.92
N GLU A 28 3.30 -9.54 -0.89
CA GLU A 28 4.25 -9.49 0.22
C GLU A 28 5.70 -9.64 -0.26
N GLN A 29 5.92 -10.57 -1.19
CA GLN A 29 7.24 -10.78 -1.77
C GLN A 29 7.70 -9.57 -2.60
N VAL A 30 6.81 -9.02 -3.42
CA VAL A 30 7.13 -7.83 -4.23
C VAL A 30 7.50 -6.66 -3.33
N PHE A 31 6.72 -6.38 -2.29
CA PHE A 31 7.02 -5.30 -1.34
C PHE A 31 8.36 -5.46 -0.64
N GLY A 32 8.75 -6.69 -0.31
CA GLY A 32 10.08 -7.00 0.23
C GLY A 32 11.22 -6.54 -0.68
N GLU A 33 10.97 -6.42 -1.98
CA GLU A 33 11.95 -5.94 -2.95
C GLU A 33 11.86 -4.44 -3.17
N LEU A 34 10.64 -3.89 -3.18
CA LEU A 34 10.42 -2.46 -3.41
C LEU A 34 11.12 -1.59 -2.37
N ILE A 35 11.31 -2.09 -1.15
CA ILE A 35 12.05 -1.38 -0.10
C ILE A 35 13.51 -1.11 -0.50
N SER A 36 14.08 -1.94 -1.39
CA SER A 36 15.45 -1.79 -1.88
C SER A 36 15.58 -0.80 -3.04
N LEU A 37 14.47 -0.26 -3.56
CA LEU A 37 14.46 0.67 -4.68
C LEU A 37 14.57 2.12 -4.18
N PRO A 38 15.76 2.75 -4.25
CA PRO A 38 15.99 4.01 -3.56
C PRO A 38 15.23 5.19 -4.19
N MET A 39 14.87 5.09 -5.47
CA MET A 39 14.23 6.18 -6.24
C MET A 39 12.73 5.96 -6.46
N LEU A 40 12.15 4.86 -5.97
CA LEU A 40 10.75 4.53 -6.22
C LEU A 40 9.84 5.52 -5.51
N SER A 41 9.31 6.48 -6.28
CA SER A 41 8.49 7.58 -5.80
C SER A 41 7.02 7.45 -6.16
N SER A 42 6.67 6.56 -7.10
CA SER A 42 5.29 6.31 -7.53
C SER A 42 5.02 4.81 -7.61
N LEU A 43 3.97 4.36 -6.94
CA LEU A 43 3.53 2.98 -6.96
C LEU A 43 2.04 2.89 -7.30
N ILE A 44 1.71 2.06 -8.28
CA ILE A 44 0.34 1.74 -8.65
C ILE A 44 0.17 0.23 -8.52
N ILE A 45 -0.80 -0.20 -7.72
CA ILE A 45 -1.12 -1.62 -7.54
C ILE A 45 -2.58 -1.83 -7.89
N ILE A 46 -2.80 -2.70 -8.87
CA ILE A 46 -4.11 -3.13 -9.31
C ILE A 46 -4.17 -4.64 -9.12
N SER A 47 -4.98 -5.08 -8.16
CA SER A 47 -5.28 -6.49 -7.91
C SER A 47 -6.78 -6.66 -7.84
N ILE A 48 -7.37 -7.25 -8.87
CA ILE A 48 -8.82 -7.53 -8.93
C ILE A 48 -9.24 -8.67 -7.98
N ARG A 49 -8.29 -9.41 -7.41
CA ARG A 49 -8.56 -10.50 -6.47
C ARG A 49 -8.63 -10.01 -5.02
N ASN A 50 -9.37 -10.74 -4.20
CA ASN A 50 -9.56 -10.45 -2.79
C ASN A 50 -8.24 -10.53 -2.02
N VAL A 51 -8.06 -9.58 -1.10
CA VAL A 51 -6.90 -9.52 -0.22
C VAL A 51 -7.37 -9.83 1.19
N ASN A 52 -6.77 -10.85 1.80
CA ASN A 52 -7.16 -11.30 3.14
C ASN A 52 -6.58 -10.40 4.25
N ASN A 53 -5.43 -9.77 4.03
CA ASN A 53 -4.73 -8.99 5.04
C ASN A 53 -4.25 -7.63 4.51
N ILE A 54 -5.20 -6.71 4.36
CA ILE A 54 -4.93 -5.40 3.76
C ILE A 54 -4.04 -4.50 4.62
N SER A 55 -4.05 -4.68 5.95
CA SER A 55 -3.20 -3.90 6.85
C SER A 55 -1.72 -4.22 6.66
N ILE A 56 -1.37 -5.48 6.35
CA ILE A 56 0.01 -5.84 5.96
C ILE A 56 0.44 -5.05 4.72
N ILE A 57 -0.41 -5.01 3.68
CA ILE A 57 -0.13 -4.26 2.46
C ILE A 57 0.11 -2.78 2.77
N TYR A 58 -0.80 -2.16 3.53
CA TYR A 58 -0.64 -0.75 3.89
C TYR A 58 0.65 -0.51 4.68
N ARG A 59 0.96 -1.36 5.66
CA ARG A 59 2.20 -1.25 6.45
C ARG A 59 3.43 -1.31 5.54
N GLN A 60 3.46 -2.27 4.61
CA GLN A 60 4.57 -2.41 3.68
C GLN A 60 4.75 -1.20 2.76
N ILE A 61 3.64 -0.62 2.28
CA ILE A 61 3.67 0.60 1.46
C ILE A 61 4.20 1.79 2.25
N ILE A 62 3.73 1.97 3.49
CA ILE A 62 4.12 3.08 4.37
C ILE A 62 5.64 3.06 4.62
N CYS A 63 6.23 1.87 4.71
CA CYS A 63 7.67 1.69 4.90
C CYS A 63 8.53 1.95 3.66
N LEU A 64 7.95 2.26 2.49
CA LEU A 64 8.73 2.55 1.28
C LEU A 64 9.35 3.97 1.38
N PRO A 65 10.69 4.09 1.42
CA PRO A 65 11.35 5.30 1.90
C PRO A 65 11.17 6.52 1.00
N ALA A 66 11.20 6.33 -0.32
CA ALA A 66 11.09 7.40 -1.31
C ALA A 66 9.67 7.60 -1.86
N LEU A 67 8.69 6.82 -1.38
CA LEU A 67 7.37 6.78 -1.99
C LEU A 67 6.59 8.06 -1.73
N LYS A 68 6.26 8.79 -2.80
CA LYS A 68 5.49 10.05 -2.75
C LYS A 68 4.05 9.86 -3.20
N TYR A 69 3.81 8.96 -4.13
CA TYR A 69 2.51 8.71 -4.72
C TYR A 69 2.17 7.21 -4.65
N CYS A 70 0.98 6.89 -4.17
CA CYS A 70 0.45 5.54 -4.16
C CYS A 70 -0.98 5.50 -4.69
N GLN A 71 -1.27 4.54 -5.57
CA GLN A 71 -2.64 4.21 -5.98
C GLN A 71 -2.89 2.73 -5.78
N LEU A 72 -3.99 2.42 -5.10
CA LEU A 72 -4.41 1.06 -4.79
C LEU A 72 -5.80 0.80 -5.34
N LEU A 73 -5.93 -0.26 -6.13
CA LEU A 73 -7.19 -0.88 -6.48
C LEU A 73 -7.11 -2.35 -6.10
N LEU A 74 -7.69 -2.70 -4.96
CA LEU A 74 -7.73 -4.07 -4.47
C LEU A 74 -9.15 -4.63 -4.61
N GLY A 75 -9.27 -5.96 -4.73
CA GLY A 75 -10.55 -6.66 -4.68
C GLY A 75 -11.24 -6.50 -3.31
N LYS A 76 -12.26 -7.33 -3.04
CA LYS A 76 -12.91 -7.25 -1.72
C LYS A 76 -11.89 -7.61 -0.63
N SER A 77 -11.70 -6.70 0.32
CA SER A 77 -10.97 -6.99 1.55
C SER A 77 -11.91 -7.74 2.49
N SER A 78 -11.43 -8.83 3.09
CA SER A 78 -12.06 -9.35 4.31
C SER A 78 -11.94 -8.31 5.43
N ARG A 79 -12.73 -8.46 6.50
CA ARG A 79 -12.54 -7.71 7.75
C ARG A 79 -11.17 -8.10 8.32
N ALA A 80 -10.14 -7.36 7.94
CA ALA A 80 -8.80 -7.52 8.47
C ALA A 80 -8.60 -6.53 9.63
N ASP A 81 -7.67 -6.87 10.51
CA ASP A 81 -7.26 -6.02 11.62
C ASP A 81 -6.84 -4.64 11.10
N SER A 82 -7.26 -3.60 11.81
CA SER A 82 -6.82 -2.25 11.50
C SER A 82 -5.32 -2.11 11.77
N LEU A 83 -4.66 -1.24 11.00
CA LEU A 83 -3.32 -0.80 11.35
C LEU A 83 -3.34 -0.19 12.77
N PRO A 84 -2.27 -0.35 13.57
CA PRO A 84 -2.14 0.44 14.79
C PRO A 84 -2.03 1.93 14.43
N VAL A 85 -2.25 2.81 15.42
CA VAL A 85 -2.00 4.24 15.25
C VAL A 85 -0.48 4.46 15.20
N ALA A 86 -0.02 5.29 14.28
CA ALA A 86 1.39 5.63 14.14
C ALA A 86 1.91 6.33 15.40
N THR A 87 3.02 5.84 15.94
CA THR A 87 3.70 6.46 17.07
C THR A 87 4.88 7.30 16.62
N ASN A 88 5.81 6.71 15.84
CA ASN A 88 7.04 7.38 15.37
C ASN A 88 7.46 6.98 13.94
N GLU A 89 6.65 6.18 13.24
CA GLU A 89 6.94 5.73 11.88
C GLU A 89 6.10 6.57 10.90
N TYR A 90 6.73 7.49 10.19
CA TYR A 90 6.04 8.34 9.21
C TYR A 90 6.53 8.06 7.80
N SER A 91 5.58 7.88 6.88
CA SER A 91 5.85 7.73 5.45
C SER A 91 6.09 9.09 4.81
N SER A 92 6.96 9.12 3.79
CA SER A 92 7.22 10.31 2.98
C SER A 92 6.12 10.61 1.95
N MET A 93 5.06 9.79 1.92
CA MET A 93 3.95 9.86 0.98
C MET A 93 3.15 11.16 1.06
N GLU A 94 2.84 11.72 -0.11
CA GLU A 94 2.11 12.97 -0.28
C GLU A 94 0.75 12.76 -0.97
N HIS A 95 0.61 11.67 -1.74
CA HIS A 95 -0.58 11.36 -2.53
C HIS A 95 -0.97 9.88 -2.39
N LEU A 96 -2.24 9.62 -2.08
CA LEU A 96 -2.83 8.29 -1.92
C LEU A 96 -4.20 8.27 -2.58
N ILE A 97 -4.40 7.28 -3.43
CA ILE A 97 -5.68 6.97 -4.05
C ILE A 97 -6.08 5.55 -3.62
N ILE A 98 -7.23 5.43 -2.96
CA ILE A 98 -7.81 4.17 -2.52
C ILE A 98 -9.09 3.91 -3.32
N ASN A 99 -9.00 3.01 -4.30
CA ASN A 99 -10.09 2.66 -5.21
C ASN A 99 -10.81 1.37 -4.80
N HIS A 100 -10.70 0.97 -3.53
CA HIS A 100 -11.41 -0.15 -2.95
C HIS A 100 -12.12 0.26 -1.65
N CYS A 101 -12.93 -0.64 -1.12
CA CYS A 101 -13.65 -0.40 0.11
C CYS A 101 -12.70 -0.33 1.32
N ILE A 102 -12.77 0.76 2.08
CA ILE A 102 -12.02 0.94 3.33
C ILE A 102 -12.95 1.39 4.46
N PHE A 103 -12.72 0.87 5.67
CA PHE A 103 -13.45 1.34 6.85
C PHE A 103 -12.85 2.65 7.39
N ILE A 104 -13.68 3.51 7.96
CA ILE A 104 -13.25 4.81 8.48
C ILE A 104 -12.14 4.67 9.53
N ASP A 105 -12.24 3.71 10.45
CA ASP A 105 -11.20 3.48 11.47
C ASP A 105 -9.86 3.06 10.84
N GLN A 106 -9.89 2.24 9.79
CA GLN A 106 -8.70 1.87 9.05
C GLN A 106 -8.08 3.07 8.33
N LEU A 107 -8.92 3.93 7.74
CA LEU A 107 -8.46 5.15 7.09
C LEU A 107 -7.81 6.10 8.10
N VAL A 108 -8.44 6.33 9.26
CA VAL A 108 -7.88 7.20 10.32
C VAL A 108 -6.51 6.69 10.76
N ASN A 109 -6.39 5.39 11.01
CA ASN A 109 -5.12 4.81 11.40
C ASN A 109 -4.08 4.92 10.28
N LEU A 110 -4.46 4.70 9.02
CA LEU A 110 -3.58 4.90 7.87
C LEU A 110 -3.08 6.34 7.76
N LEU A 111 -3.97 7.32 7.95
CA LEU A 111 -3.62 8.74 7.87
C LEU A 111 -2.66 9.18 8.98
N SER A 112 -2.66 8.51 10.13
CA SER A 112 -1.69 8.80 11.20
C SER A 112 -0.23 8.59 10.79
N TYR A 113 0.03 7.73 9.78
CA TYR A 113 1.37 7.48 9.25
C TYR A 113 1.85 8.52 8.24
N VAL A 114 0.98 9.41 7.76
CA VAL A 114 1.29 10.37 6.69
C VAL A 114 0.92 11.80 7.11
N PRO A 115 1.63 12.40 8.08
CA PRO A 115 1.30 13.76 8.54
C PRO A 115 1.51 14.84 7.45
N GLN A 116 2.39 14.61 6.48
CA GLN A 116 2.69 15.51 5.35
C GLN A 116 1.77 15.34 4.13
N PHE A 117 0.66 14.65 4.29
CA PHE A 117 -0.19 14.24 3.19
C PHE A 117 -0.93 15.41 2.53
N ARG A 118 -0.86 15.49 1.20
CA ARG A 118 -1.36 16.65 0.42
C ARG A 118 -2.63 16.34 -0.35
N ARG A 119 -2.80 15.11 -0.84
CA ARG A 119 -4.00 14.72 -1.59
C ARG A 119 -4.47 13.31 -1.23
N LEU A 120 -5.69 13.24 -0.73
CA LEU A 120 -6.43 12.01 -0.49
C LEU A 120 -7.53 11.83 -1.53
N SER A 121 -7.63 10.65 -2.12
CA SER A 121 -8.82 10.23 -2.85
C SER A 121 -9.25 8.86 -2.36
N VAL A 122 -10.51 8.73 -1.95
CA VAL A 122 -11.08 7.47 -1.47
C VAL A 122 -12.43 7.27 -2.14
N HIS A 123 -12.61 6.12 -2.80
CA HIS A 123 -13.81 5.89 -3.59
C HIS A 123 -14.97 5.30 -2.78
N LEU A 124 -14.68 4.42 -1.81
CA LEU A 124 -15.69 3.68 -1.06
C LEU A 124 -15.36 3.66 0.44
N LEU A 125 -16.00 4.56 1.18
CA LEU A 125 -15.89 4.67 2.63
C LEU A 125 -17.05 3.97 3.31
N ARG A 126 -16.75 3.06 4.25
CA ARG A 126 -17.75 2.40 5.10
C ARG A 126 -17.60 2.80 6.55
N HIS A 127 -18.73 3.10 7.17
CA HIS A 127 -18.82 3.18 8.62
C HIS A 127 -18.96 1.77 9.20
N ARG A 128 -18.28 1.47 10.32
CA ARG A 128 -18.64 0.28 11.11
C ARG A 128 -20.02 0.55 11.70
N TRP A 129 -21.02 -0.25 11.31
CA TRP A 129 -22.24 -0.35 12.08
C TRP A 129 -21.96 -1.35 13.19
N ASN A 130 -22.10 -0.92 14.44
CA ASN A 130 -22.06 -1.82 15.59
C ASN A 130 -23.21 -2.83 15.41
N GLN A 131 -22.86 -4.08 15.16
CA GLN A 131 -23.73 -5.24 15.41
C GLN A 131 -23.23 -5.88 16.70
#